data_AF-A0A3C0B7Z1-F1
#
_entry.id   AF-A0A3C0B7Z1-F1
#
_cell.length_a   1.000
_cell.length_b   1.000
_cell.length_c   1.000
_cell.angle_alpha   90.00
_cell.angle_beta   90.00
_cell.angle_gamma   90.00
#
_symmetry.space_group_name_H-M   'P 1'
#
loop_
_entity.id
_entity.type
_entity.pdbx_description
1 polymer ?
#
loop_
_entity_poly.entity_id
_entity_poly.type
_entity_poly.pdbx_seq_one_letter_code
_entity_poly.pdbx_strand_id
1 'polypeptide(L)'
;MENKDIKALADRIYAEYSHLFPSLYPDIPLNTPMLNATLKKLKQNIDEDQLPGIMQRVELELAKRVSLSWKNYGTIAILLHYNYPEEDLVPVSLQRVIDLTRSLPNFNDTEMPDDEVINAIIYTWIGLRDEESYFEGDDNGD
;
A
#
# COMPACT_ATOMS: atom_id res chain seq x y z
N MET A 1 -12.45 -13.02 5.36
CA MET A 1 -12.46 -11.91 6.33
C MET A 1 -13.12 -10.66 5.72
N GLU A 2 -14.09 -10.04 6.40
CA GLU A 2 -14.85 -8.90 5.88
C GLU A 2 -14.06 -7.58 5.97
N ASN A 3 -14.46 -6.56 5.20
CA ASN A 3 -13.78 -5.23 5.21
C ASN A 3 -13.79 -4.56 6.60
N LYS A 4 -14.82 -4.77 7.42
CA LYS A 4 -14.87 -4.22 8.79
C LYS A 4 -13.77 -4.81 9.68
N ASP A 5 -13.42 -6.07 9.47
CA ASP A 5 -12.40 -6.78 10.24
C ASP A 5 -11.00 -6.29 9.86
N ILE A 6 -10.75 -6.08 8.56
CA ILE A 6 -9.50 -5.48 8.06
C ILE A 6 -9.32 -4.07 8.64
N LYS A 7 -10.39 -3.27 8.66
CA LYS A 7 -10.34 -1.94 9.28
C LYS A 7 -10.00 -2.04 10.77
N ALA A 8 -10.65 -2.94 11.51
CA ALA A 8 -10.35 -3.14 12.93
C ALA A 8 -8.91 -3.61 13.18
N LEU A 9 -8.35 -4.46 12.29
CA LEU A 9 -6.95 -4.87 12.33
C LEU A 9 -6.01 -3.67 12.11
N ALA A 10 -6.25 -2.89 11.05
CA ALA A 10 -5.47 -1.69 10.75
C ALA A 10 -5.53 -0.65 11.88
N ASP A 11 -6.73 -0.40 12.45
CA ASP A 11 -6.93 0.49 13.61
C ASP A 11 -6.05 0.06 14.78
N ARG A 12 -6.06 -1.25 15.07
CA ARG A 12 -5.35 -1.81 16.20
C ARG A 12 -3.84 -1.78 16.00
N ILE A 13 -3.37 -2.13 14.81
CA ILE A 13 -1.94 -2.03 14.45
C ILE A 13 -1.49 -0.58 14.55
N TYR A 14 -2.23 0.36 13.96
CA TYR A 14 -1.88 1.78 14.03
C TYR A 14 -1.80 2.28 15.49
N ALA A 15 -2.75 1.89 16.35
CA ALA A 15 -2.75 2.29 17.75
C ALA A 15 -1.54 1.71 18.53
N GLU A 16 -1.26 0.41 18.36
CA GLU A 16 -0.21 -0.29 19.12
C GLU A 16 1.20 0.05 18.62
N TYR A 17 1.34 0.34 17.33
CA TYR A 17 2.61 0.62 16.67
C TYR A 17 2.70 2.07 16.18
N SER A 18 1.97 2.99 16.84
CA SER A 18 1.93 4.41 16.51
C SER A 18 3.30 5.08 16.41
N HIS A 19 4.28 4.60 17.18
CA HIS A 19 5.67 5.06 17.14
C HIS A 19 6.41 4.78 15.81
N LEU A 20 5.85 3.93 14.94
CA LEU A 20 6.38 3.67 13.59
C LEU A 20 5.81 4.63 12.53
N PHE A 21 4.94 5.57 12.91
CA PHE A 21 4.25 6.49 11.99
C PHE A 21 4.52 7.96 12.35
N PRO A 22 4.75 8.86 11.36
CA PRO A 22 4.88 8.58 9.93
C PRO A 22 6.10 7.71 9.61
N SER A 23 5.97 6.83 8.62
CA SER A 23 7.03 5.90 8.26
C SER A 23 8.26 6.67 7.76
N LEU A 24 9.43 6.32 8.26
CA LEU A 24 10.71 6.77 7.69
C LEU A 24 11.15 5.92 6.49
N TYR A 25 10.37 4.89 6.15
CA TYR A 25 10.63 3.96 5.07
C TYR A 25 9.73 4.26 3.87
N PRO A 26 10.11 3.77 2.67
CA PRO A 26 9.28 3.85 1.47
C PRO A 26 7.90 3.23 1.66
N ASP A 27 7.86 2.11 2.37
CA ASP A 27 6.67 1.30 2.59
C ASP A 27 6.16 1.44 4.03
N ILE A 28 4.94 0.96 4.24
CA ILE A 28 4.37 0.83 5.57
C ILE A 28 5.14 -0.26 6.30
N PRO A 29 5.60 -0.03 7.54
CA PRO A 29 6.33 -1.02 8.31
C PRO A 29 5.36 -2.05 8.91
N LEU A 30 4.60 -2.75 8.06
CA LEU A 30 3.75 -3.88 8.40
C LEU A 30 4.53 -5.17 8.14
N ASN A 31 4.55 -6.09 9.09
CA ASN A 31 5.14 -7.42 8.91
C ASN A 31 4.23 -8.52 9.48
N THR A 32 4.47 -9.76 9.05
CA THR A 32 3.71 -10.94 9.50
C THR A 32 3.62 -11.07 11.02
N PRO A 33 4.71 -10.90 11.81
CA PRO A 33 4.61 -10.90 13.27
C PRO A 33 3.61 -9.88 13.85
N MET A 34 3.59 -8.65 13.34
CA MET A 34 2.64 -7.60 13.77
C MET A 34 1.19 -7.99 13.46
N LEU A 35 0.94 -8.50 12.25
CA LEU A 35 -0.37 -8.96 11.83
C LEU A 35 -0.86 -10.14 12.71
N ASN A 36 -0.02 -11.17 12.87
CA ASN A 36 -0.33 -12.35 13.70
C ASN A 36 -0.57 -12.00 15.16
N ALA A 37 0.23 -11.10 15.74
CA ALA A 37 0.03 -10.63 17.11
C ALA A 37 -1.33 -9.93 17.27
N THR A 38 -1.74 -9.16 16.26
CA THR A 38 -3.03 -8.43 16.27
C THR A 38 -4.21 -9.37 16.08
N LEU A 39 -4.14 -10.31 15.13
CA LEU A 39 -5.16 -11.34 14.91
C LEU A 39 -5.42 -12.15 16.19
N LYS A 40 -4.35 -12.58 16.87
CA LYS A 40 -4.43 -13.30 18.15
C LYS A 40 -5.15 -12.47 19.23
N LYS A 41 -4.87 -11.16 19.32
CA LYS A 41 -5.54 -10.26 20.28
C LYS A 41 -7.02 -10.08 19.97
N LEU A 42 -7.38 -10.05 18.69
CA LEU A 42 -8.78 -9.98 18.23
C LEU A 42 -9.49 -11.34 18.26
N LYS A 43 -8.80 -12.42 18.67
CA LYS A 43 -9.31 -13.80 18.66
C LYS A 43 -9.82 -14.22 17.29
N GLN A 44 -9.18 -13.74 16.23
CA GLN A 44 -9.47 -14.12 14.86
C GLN A 44 -8.53 -15.25 14.46
N ASN A 45 -9.12 -16.36 14.01
CA ASN A 45 -8.39 -17.45 13.39
C ASN A 45 -8.50 -17.26 11.88
N ILE A 46 -7.37 -17.31 11.20
CA ILE A 46 -7.28 -17.26 9.74
C ILE A 46 -6.42 -18.42 9.28
N ASP A 47 -6.72 -18.92 8.09
CA ASP A 47 -5.90 -19.92 7.43
C ASP A 47 -4.62 -19.24 6.87
N GLU A 48 -3.49 -19.94 6.87
CA GLU A 48 -2.19 -19.37 6.47
C GLU A 48 -2.17 -18.93 5.00
N ASP A 49 -2.95 -19.59 4.15
CA ASP A 49 -3.15 -19.24 2.73
C ASP A 49 -3.85 -17.87 2.54
N GLN A 50 -4.65 -17.44 3.52
CA GLN A 50 -5.33 -16.13 3.50
C GLN A 50 -4.42 -14.99 3.95
N LEU A 51 -3.29 -15.30 4.60
CA LEU A 51 -2.42 -14.31 5.23
C LEU A 51 -1.88 -13.27 4.23
N PRO A 52 -1.38 -13.62 3.03
CA PRO A 52 -0.89 -12.62 2.07
C PRO A 52 -1.98 -11.63 1.64
N GLY A 53 -3.18 -12.11 1.32
CA GLY A 53 -4.29 -11.23 0.94
C GLY A 53 -4.79 -10.35 2.08
N ILE A 54 -4.75 -10.85 3.32
CA ILE A 54 -5.07 -10.03 4.51
C ILE A 54 -3.99 -8.98 4.73
N MET A 55 -2.72 -9.34 4.59
CA MET A 55 -1.58 -8.44 4.71
C MET A 55 -1.72 -7.24 3.77
N GLN A 56 -1.93 -7.50 2.48
CA GLN A 56 -2.12 -6.47 1.46
C GLN A 56 -3.31 -5.55 1.78
N ARG A 57 -4.44 -6.11 2.22
CA ARG A 57 -5.63 -5.33 2.57
C ARG A 57 -5.44 -4.48 3.83
N VAL A 58 -4.71 -4.99 4.83
CA VAL A 58 -4.37 -4.23 6.05
C VAL A 58 -3.37 -3.13 5.73
N GLU A 59 -2.37 -3.41 4.90
CA GLU A 59 -1.43 -2.42 4.41
C GLU A 59 -2.15 -1.27 3.70
N LEU A 60 -3.05 -1.57 2.76
CA LEU A 60 -3.85 -0.55 2.08
C LEU A 60 -4.70 0.29 3.06
N GLU A 61 -5.29 -0.33 4.08
CA GLU A 61 -6.06 0.42 5.08
C GLU A 61 -5.16 1.28 5.99
N LEU A 62 -3.94 0.85 6.30
CA LEU A 62 -2.94 1.69 6.98
C LEU A 62 -2.50 2.84 6.08
N ALA A 63 -2.28 2.58 4.79
CA ALA A 63 -1.81 3.55 3.80
C ALA A 63 -2.74 4.76 3.70
N LYS A 64 -4.05 4.55 3.82
CA LYS A 64 -5.07 5.61 3.78
C LYS A 64 -5.07 6.52 5.01
N ARG A 65 -4.35 6.18 6.08
CA ARG A 65 -4.48 6.83 7.41
C ARG A 65 -3.20 7.51 7.87
N VAL A 66 -2.06 6.95 7.49
CA VAL A 66 -0.77 7.46 7.95
C VAL A 66 -0.44 8.75 7.21
N SER A 67 0.24 9.69 7.88
CA SER A 67 0.76 10.88 7.20
C SER A 67 1.80 10.47 6.17
N LEU A 68 1.68 10.96 4.93
CA LEU A 68 2.57 10.64 3.82
C LEU A 68 3.42 11.83 3.40
N SER A 69 4.67 11.53 3.07
CA SER A 69 5.61 12.42 2.41
C SER A 69 6.22 11.77 1.17
N TRP A 70 6.99 12.51 0.39
CA TRP A 70 7.67 11.97 -0.80
C TRP A 70 8.59 10.79 -0.51
N LYS A 71 9.06 10.66 0.74
CA LYS A 71 9.86 9.51 1.19
C LYS A 71 9.09 8.20 1.21
N ASN A 72 7.76 8.25 1.24
CA ASN A 72 6.88 7.08 1.30
C ASN A 72 6.47 6.61 -0.11
N TYR A 73 7.39 6.63 -1.07
CA TYR A 73 7.09 6.41 -2.49
C TYR A 73 6.43 5.06 -2.79
N GLY A 74 6.76 3.99 -2.05
CA GLY A 74 6.13 2.69 -2.23
C GLY A 74 4.70 2.65 -1.70
N THR A 75 4.46 3.24 -0.54
CA THR A 75 3.10 3.44 0.01
C THR A 75 2.24 4.30 -0.91
N ILE A 76 2.83 5.35 -1.50
CA ILE A 76 2.17 6.21 -2.48
C ILE A 76 1.80 5.39 -3.71
N ALA A 77 2.72 4.60 -4.27
CA ALA A 77 2.45 3.73 -5.43
C ALA A 77 1.28 2.77 -5.18
N ILE A 78 1.19 2.15 -4.00
CA ILE A 78 0.06 1.29 -3.61
C ILE A 78 -1.26 2.06 -3.64
N LEU A 79 -1.29 3.29 -3.09
CA LEU A 79 -2.49 4.11 -3.08
C LEU A 79 -2.88 4.59 -4.49
N LEU A 80 -1.90 4.91 -5.33
CA LEU A 80 -2.15 5.31 -6.70
C LEU A 80 -2.71 4.14 -7.53
N HIS A 81 -2.13 2.94 -7.38
CA HIS A 81 -2.65 1.71 -7.97
C HIS A 81 -4.09 1.45 -7.61
N TYR A 82 -4.42 1.54 -6.33
CA TYR A 82 -5.78 1.29 -5.87
C TYR A 82 -6.79 2.36 -6.31
N ASN A 83 -6.40 3.64 -6.33
CA ASN A 83 -7.31 4.74 -6.67
C ASN A 83 -7.43 5.00 -8.18
N TYR A 84 -6.42 4.61 -8.96
CA TYR A 84 -6.34 4.85 -10.41
C TYR A 84 -5.92 3.58 -11.17
N PRO A 85 -6.65 2.46 -11.03
CA PRO A 85 -6.25 1.17 -11.61
C PRO A 85 -6.13 1.20 -13.14
N GLU A 86 -6.82 2.13 -13.81
CA GLU A 86 -6.83 2.27 -15.27
C GLU A 86 -5.81 3.29 -15.82
N GLU A 87 -5.00 3.95 -14.97
CA GLU A 87 -4.05 4.97 -15.44
C GLU A 87 -3.00 4.36 -16.39
N ASP A 88 -2.81 4.87 -17.59
CA ASP A 88 -1.76 4.32 -18.47
C ASP A 88 -0.38 4.78 -17.97
N LEU A 89 0.43 3.85 -17.46
CA LEU A 89 1.74 4.14 -16.87
C LEU A 89 2.85 4.27 -17.92
N VAL A 90 2.63 3.83 -19.16
CA VAL A 90 3.65 3.95 -20.22
C VAL A 90 3.85 5.42 -20.66
N PRO A 91 2.80 6.21 -20.90
CA PRO A 91 2.91 7.63 -21.20
C PRO A 91 2.73 8.55 -19.99
N VAL A 92 2.67 8.03 -18.75
CA VAL A 92 2.40 8.86 -17.57
C VAL A 92 3.50 9.92 -17.40
N SER A 93 3.09 11.18 -17.33
CA SER A 93 4.04 12.27 -17.09
C SER A 93 4.41 12.38 -15.61
N LEU A 94 5.62 12.86 -15.33
CA LEU A 94 6.04 13.12 -13.94
C LEU A 94 5.07 14.08 -13.23
N GLN A 95 4.61 15.13 -13.92
CA GLN A 95 3.65 16.08 -13.37
C GLN A 95 2.31 15.41 -13.02
N ARG A 96 1.84 14.46 -13.84
CA ARG A 96 0.62 13.70 -13.54
C ARG A 96 0.76 12.92 -12.23
N VAL A 97 1.91 12.27 -12.01
CA VAL A 97 2.19 11.54 -10.76
C VAL A 97 2.22 12.48 -9.56
N ILE A 98 2.82 13.67 -9.72
CA ILE A 98 2.82 14.70 -8.66
C ILE A 98 1.39 15.12 -8.31
N ASP A 99 0.57 15.42 -9.32
CA ASP A 99 -0.81 15.87 -9.13
C ASP A 99 -1.66 14.80 -8.44
N LEU A 100 -1.53 13.54 -8.87
CA LEU A 100 -2.21 12.41 -8.26
C LEU A 100 -1.76 12.21 -6.80
N THR A 101 -0.46 12.25 -6.54
CA THR A 101 0.09 12.07 -5.20
C THR A 101 -0.38 13.17 -4.25
N ARG A 102 -0.37 14.43 -4.69
CA ARG A 102 -0.85 15.57 -3.89
C ARG A 102 -2.36 15.57 -3.68
N SER A 103 -3.11 14.83 -4.50
CA SER A 103 -4.56 14.64 -4.31
C SER A 103 -4.90 13.62 -3.22
N LEU A 104 -3.92 12.84 -2.74
CA LEU A 104 -4.13 11.89 -1.65
C LEU A 104 -4.46 12.65 -0.35
N PRO A 105 -5.53 12.28 0.37
CA PRO A 105 -6.06 13.06 1.48
C PRO A 105 -5.13 13.16 2.70
N ASN A 106 -4.17 12.25 2.80
CA ASN A 106 -3.20 12.13 3.90
C ASN A 106 -1.77 12.50 3.48
N PHE A 107 -1.58 13.02 2.26
CA PHE A 107 -0.31 13.55 1.80
C PHE A 107 -0.13 15.00 2.29
N ASN A 108 0.99 15.29 2.96
CA ASN A 108 1.20 16.58 3.60
C ASN A 108 2.57 17.22 3.33
N ASP A 109 3.35 16.63 2.42
CA ASP A 109 4.62 17.20 2.01
C ASP A 109 4.41 18.37 1.04
N THR A 110 5.01 19.50 1.39
CA THR A 110 4.94 20.73 0.58
C THR A 110 6.11 20.87 -0.38
N GLU A 111 7.16 20.07 -0.21
CA GLU A 111 8.35 20.13 -1.06
C GLU A 111 8.03 19.61 -2.48
N MET A 112 8.87 20.03 -3.43
CA MET A 112 8.85 19.47 -4.77
C MET A 112 9.76 18.25 -4.78
N PRO A 113 9.28 17.07 -5.20
CA PRO A 113 10.14 15.90 -5.30
C PRO A 113 11.14 16.09 -6.44
N ASP A 114 12.25 15.37 -6.36
CA ASP A 114 13.13 15.19 -7.51
C ASP A 114 12.54 14.13 -8.46
N ASP A 115 13.08 14.10 -9.68
CA ASP A 115 12.65 13.14 -10.70
C ASP A 115 12.92 11.69 -10.27
N GLU A 116 13.93 11.44 -9.42
CA GLU A 116 14.27 10.10 -8.93
C GLU A 116 13.15 9.52 -8.06
N VAL A 117 12.60 10.31 -7.13
CA VAL A 117 11.46 9.90 -6.30
C VAL A 117 10.23 9.64 -7.16
N ILE A 118 9.93 10.49 -8.13
CA ILE A 118 8.76 10.30 -9.00
C ILE A 118 8.92 9.01 -9.83
N ASN A 119 10.11 8.78 -10.39
CA ASN A 119 10.40 7.55 -11.12
C ASN A 119 10.31 6.31 -10.21
N ALA A 120 10.75 6.40 -8.95
CA ALA A 120 10.57 5.31 -7.99
C ALA A 120 9.09 4.98 -7.76
N ILE A 121 8.23 5.99 -7.62
CA ILE A 121 6.76 5.79 -7.54
C ILE A 121 6.26 5.07 -8.80
N ILE A 122 6.65 5.53 -9.99
CA ILE A 122 6.21 4.95 -11.27
C ILE A 122 6.65 3.49 -11.39
N TYR A 123 7.92 3.18 -11.12
CA TYR A 123 8.43 1.80 -11.24
C TYR A 123 7.80 0.86 -10.22
N THR A 124 7.60 1.31 -8.98
CA THR A 124 6.87 0.52 -7.99
C THR A 124 5.42 0.31 -8.43
N TRP A 125 4.76 1.33 -8.98
CA TRP A 125 3.39 1.22 -9.46
C TRP A 125 3.26 0.25 -10.64
N ILE A 126 4.19 0.28 -11.60
CA ILE A 126 4.26 -0.70 -12.70
C ILE A 126 4.40 -2.12 -12.13
N GLY A 127 5.31 -2.32 -11.17
CA GLY A 127 5.53 -3.64 -10.56
C GLY A 127 4.28 -4.23 -9.91
N LEU A 128 3.44 -3.40 -9.28
CA LEU A 128 2.17 -3.85 -8.69
C LEU A 128 1.17 -4.39 -9.72
N ARG A 129 1.18 -3.85 -10.95
CA ARG A 129 0.33 -4.36 -12.04
C ARG A 129 0.83 -5.66 -12.62
N ASP A 130 2.14 -5.77 -12.79
CA ASP A 130 2.75 -6.97 -13.34
C ASP A 130 2.53 -8.16 -12.38
N GLU A 131 2.63 -7.93 -11.06
CA GLU A 131 2.31 -8.96 -10.05
C GLU A 131 0.86 -9.45 -10.16
N GLU A 132 -0.14 -8.58 -10.34
CA GLU A 132 -1.53 -8.99 -10.56
C GLU A 132 -1.71 -9.80 -11.86
N SER A 133 -0.95 -9.45 -12.90
CA SER A 133 -1.02 -10.08 -14.23
C SER A 133 -0.52 -11.53 -14.24
N TYR A 134 0.44 -11.88 -13.37
CA TYR A 134 1.00 -13.25 -13.29
C TYR A 134 0.10 -14.23 -12.53
N PHE A 135 -0.90 -13.77 -11.77
CA PHE A 135 -1.85 -14.65 -11.07
C PHE A 135 -3.06 -15.06 -11.92
N GLU A 136 -3.27 -14.45 -13.09
CA GLU A 136 -4.40 -14.75 -13.99
C GLU A 136 -4.03 -15.65 -15.20
N GLY A 137 -2.79 -16.17 -15.29
CA GLY A 137 -2.26 -16.64 -16.57
C GLY A 137 -1.46 -17.94 -16.63
N ASP A 138 -1.76 -18.97 -15.84
CA ASP A 138 -1.17 -20.32 -16.06
C ASP A 138 -2.15 -21.49 -15.82
N ASP A 139 -3.35 -21.38 -16.41
CA ASP A 139 -4.22 -22.53 -16.71
C ASP A 139 -4.58 -22.56 -18.20
N ASN A 140 -3.57 -22.68 -19.05
CA ASN A 140 -3.74 -23.17 -20.42
C ASN A 140 -2.66 -24.23 -20.71
N GLY A 141 -2.79 -25.36 -20.01
CA GLY A 141 -2.21 -26.61 -20.48
C GLY A 141 -3.04 -27.11 -21.66
N ASP A 142 -2.47 -27.04 -22.86
CA ASP A 142 -2.81 -27.86 -24.01
C ASP A 142 -1.62 -28.77 -24.34
#